data_AF-A0A948XL94-F1
#
_entry.id   AF-A0A948XL94-F1
#
_cell.length_a   1.000
_cell.length_b   1.000
_cell.length_c   1.000
_cell.angle_alpha   90.00
_cell.angle_beta   90.00
_cell.angle_gamma   90.00
#
_symmetry.space_group_name_H-M   'P 1'
#
loop_
_entity.id
_entity.type
_entity.pdbx_description
1 polymer ?
#
loop_
_entity_poly.entity_id
_entity_poly.type
_entity_poly.pdbx_seq_one_letter_code
_entity_poly.pdbx_strand_id
1 'polypeptide(L)' 'MKIIVAITLGSVLLFGAVDINNATKDELMSLKGLGAKKAEAVLEYRKENCFK' A
#
# COMPACT_ATOMS: atom_id res chain seq x y z
N MET A 1 -31.36 -3.33 10.82
CA MET A 1 -30.37 -4.39 10.50
C MET A 1 -29.76 -4.27 9.10
N LYS A 2 -30.51 -3.94 8.03
CA LYS A 2 -29.96 -3.84 6.66
C LYS A 2 -28.82 -2.81 6.50
N ILE A 3 -28.93 -1.65 7.14
CA ILE A 3 -27.94 -0.56 7.02
C ILE A 3 -26.64 -0.89 7.78
N ILE A 4 -26.74 -1.55 8.95
CA ILE A 4 -25.56 -1.95 9.73
C ILE A 4 -24.73 -2.98 8.96
N VAL A 5 -25.38 -3.95 8.31
CA VAL A 5 -24.71 -4.95 7.45
C VAL A 5 -24.01 -4.30 6.26
N ALA A 6 -24.62 -3.27 5.65
CA ALA A 6 -24.01 -2.54 4.55
C ALA A 6 -22.78 -1.72 4.97
N ILE A 7 -22.80 -1.11 6.17
CA ILE A 7 -21.67 -0.34 6.71
C ILE A 7 -20.51 -1.28 7.07
N THR A 8 -20.77 -2.43 7.68
CA THR A 8 -19.74 -3.42 8.02
C THR A 8 -19.11 -4.07 6.78
N LEU A 9 -19.83 -4.15 5.66
CA LEU A 9 -19.30 -4.67 4.39
C LEU A 9 -18.51 -3.60 3.63
N GLY A 10 -18.82 -2.31 3.82
CA GLY A 10 -18.12 -1.20 3.17
C GLY A 10 -16.76 -0.88 3.80
N SER A 11 -16.58 -1.14 5.09
CA SER A 11 -15.33 -0.81 5.81
C SER A 11 -14.10 -1.57 5.30
N VAL A 12 -14.27 -2.79 4.77
CA VAL A 12 -13.17 -3.55 4.14
C VAL A 12 -12.67 -2.94 2.82
N LEU A 13 -13.43 -2.04 2.19
CA LEU A 13 -13.05 -1.39 0.93
C LEU A 13 -12.20 -0.12 1.12
N LEU A 14 -11.94 0.30 2.36
CA LEU A 14 -11.25 1.58 2.66
C LEU A 14 -9.73 1.44 2.88
N PHE A 15 -9.18 0.23 2.82
CA PHE A 15 -7.74 -0.01 3.02
C PHE A 15 -6.97 0.07 1.69
N GLY A 16 -6.70 1.28 1.22
CA GLY A 16 -5.98 1.55 -0.04
C GLY A 16 -4.61 2.23 0.10
N ALA A 17 -4.15 2.49 1.33
CA ALA A 17 -2.89 3.18 1.56
C ALA A 17 -1.74 2.18 1.73
N VAL A 18 -0.65 2.39 0.99
CA VAL A 18 0.62 1.66 1.15
C VAL A 18 1.62 2.61 1.79
N ASP A 19 2.16 2.24 2.95
CA ASP A 19 3.23 3.01 3.60
C ASP A 19 4.56 2.77 2.87
N ILE A 20 5.01 3.74 2.09
CA ILE A 20 6.23 3.61 1.26
C ILE A 20 7.49 3.34 2.10
N ASN A 21 7.55 3.80 3.36
CA ASN A 21 8.72 3.60 4.21
C ASN A 21 8.78 2.17 4.78
N ASN A 22 7.64 1.52 4.98
CA ASN A 22 7.56 0.22 5.65
C ASN A 22 7.06 -0.92 4.77
N ALA A 23 6.45 -0.63 3.61
CA ALA A 23 5.88 -1.62 2.72
C ALA A 23 6.91 -2.64 2.22
N THR A 24 6.46 -3.87 2.05
CA THR A 24 7.18 -4.94 1.37
C THR A 24 7.28 -4.68 -0.13
N LYS A 25 8.16 -5.42 -0.81
CA LYS A 25 8.29 -5.34 -2.27
C LYS A 25 6.96 -5.59 -2.98
N ASP A 26 6.19 -6.58 -2.52
CA ASP A 26 4.93 -6.97 -3.14
C ASP A 26 3.84 -5.92 -2.90
N GLU A 27 3.78 -5.32 -1.72
CA GLU A 27 2.89 -4.20 -1.43
C GLU A 27 3.21 -2.97 -2.29
N LEU A 28 4.50 -2.67 -2.49
CA LEU A 28 4.91 -1.61 -3.43
C LEU A 28 4.52 -1.96 -4.87
N MET A 29 4.64 -3.23 -5.27
CA MET A 29 4.25 -3.69 -6.61
C MET A 29 2.74 -3.71 -6.85
N SER A 30 1.94 -3.74 -5.78
CA SER A 30 0.48 -3.60 -5.89
C SER A 30 0.08 -2.20 -6.38
N LEU A 31 0.98 -1.21 -6.27
CA LEU A 31 0.75 0.13 -6.78
C LEU A 31 0.84 0.15 -8.31
N LYS A 32 -0.20 0.69 -8.95
CA LYS A 32 -0.30 0.79 -10.41
C LYS A 32 0.93 1.51 -11.00
N GLY A 33 1.69 0.81 -11.85
CA GLY A 33 2.87 1.36 -12.54
C GLY A 33 4.19 1.18 -11.80
N LEU A 34 4.19 0.52 -10.64
CA LEU A 34 5.37 0.09 -9.89
C LEU A 34 5.59 -1.41 -10.11
N GLY A 35 6.42 -1.75 -11.11
CA GLY A 35 6.87 -3.13 -11.32
C GLY A 35 8.05 -3.48 -10.41
N ALA A 36 8.50 -4.74 -10.47
CA ALA A 36 9.59 -5.28 -9.64
C ALA A 36 10.84 -4.39 -9.57
N LYS A 37 11.32 -3.89 -10.72
CA LYS A 37 12.50 -3.01 -10.79
C LYS A 37 12.30 -1.69 -10.03
N LYS A 38 11.11 -1.10 -10.10
CA LYS A 38 10.81 0.16 -9.41
C LYS A 38 10.61 -0.07 -7.91
N ALA A 39 9.96 -1.17 -7.54
CA ALA A 39 9.82 -1.55 -6.13
C ALA A 39 11.19 -1.78 -5.48
N GLU A 40 12.12 -2.46 -6.16
CA GLU A 40 13.50 -2.61 -5.70
C GLU A 40 14.21 -1.25 -5.54
N ALA A 41 14.07 -0.36 -6.51
CA ALA A 41 14.65 0.98 -6.43
C ALA A 41 14.11 1.78 -5.23
N VAL A 42 12.82 1.65 -4.90
CA VAL A 42 12.22 2.29 -3.72
C VAL A 42 12.78 1.69 -2.43
N LEU A 43 12.90 0.37 -2.35
CA LEU A 43 13.48 -0.31 -1.18
C LEU A 43 14.93 0.09 -0.95
N GLU A 44 15.71 0.27 -2.02
CA GLU A 44 17.09 0.75 -1.92
C GLU A 44 17.14 2.20 -1.47
N TYR A 45 16.35 3.07 -2.11
CA TYR A 45 16.34 4.50 -1.82
C TYR A 45 16.01 4.80 -0.35
N ARG A 46 14.98 4.13 0.20
CA ARG A 46 14.53 4.37 1.57
C ARG A 46 15.48 3.87 2.66
N LYS A 47 16.51 3.06 2.34
CA LYS A 47 17.54 2.65 3.32
C LYS A 47 18.27 3.86 3.90
N GLU A 48 18.50 4.87 3.05
CA GLU A 48 19.24 6.08 3.41
C GLU A 48 18.32 7.32 3.40
N ASN A 49 17.19 7.26 2.70
CA ASN A 49 16.31 8.40 2.44
C ASN A 49 14.84 8.06 2.71
N CYS A 50 14.46 7.93 3.98
CA CYS A 50 13.04 7.83 4.35
C CYS A 50 12.27 9.10 3.96
N PHE A 51 11.05 8.94 3.47
CA PHE A 51 10.15 10.05 3.16
C PHE A 51 9.58 10.61 4.48
N LYS A 52 9.75 11.93 4.72
CA LYS A 52 9.27 12.64 5.91
C LYS A 52 7.98 13.41 5.66
#